data_AF-A0A9P0H6V5-F1
#
_entry.id   AF-A0A9P0H6V5-F1
#
_cell.length_a   1.000
_cell.length_b   1.000
_cell.length_c   1.000
_cell.angle_alpha   90.00
_cell.angle_beta   90.00
_cell.angle_gamma   90.00
#
_symmetry.space_group_name_H-M   'P 1'
#
loop_
_entity.id
_entity.type
_entity.pdbx_description
1 polymer ?
#
loop_
_entity_poly.entity_id
_entity_poly.type
_entity_poly.pdbx_seq_one_letter_code
_entity_poly.pdbx_strand_id
1 'polypeptide(L)'
;MGSVPVRLSLILFPGVRSDSFRVLLTYLYWDDVGPVLPSRCLDLLELANRLCLPRLVHLIEKRVVEELNRVINSTDNGDVVEICLRLLEPCKLHNADQLADWCMNHLCTNYNKLCKMSPKLLRSLHPDNQEYLTEHRWPPVWYLKDFDYYDKCASEREREERMVFKRGSGSGGCLCFGGRGSEQPLVSSA
;
A
#
# COMPACT_ATOMS: atom_id res chain seq x y z
N MET A 1 -43.29 -53.62 -13.20
CA MET A 1 -41.96 -52.97 -13.12
C MET A 1 -41.92 -51.88 -14.18
N GLY A 2 -42.31 -50.65 -13.83
CA GLY A 2 -42.21 -49.52 -14.74
C GLY A 2 -40.88 -48.82 -14.53
N SER A 3 -39.95 -48.92 -15.49
CA SER A 3 -38.77 -48.05 -15.50
C SER A 3 -39.24 -46.62 -15.69
N VAL A 4 -39.16 -45.81 -14.62
CA VAL A 4 -39.30 -44.37 -14.72
C VAL A 4 -38.11 -43.87 -15.55
N PRO A 5 -38.32 -43.23 -16.71
CA PRO A 5 -37.21 -42.70 -17.47
C PRO A 5 -36.56 -41.60 -16.64
N VAL A 6 -35.30 -41.82 -16.24
CA VAL A 6 -34.48 -40.79 -15.63
C VAL A 6 -34.27 -39.73 -16.72
N ARG A 7 -35.03 -38.63 -16.65
CA ARG A 7 -34.75 -37.47 -17.50
C ARG A 7 -33.40 -36.94 -17.06
N LEU A 8 -32.37 -37.21 -17.86
CA LEU A 8 -31.07 -36.56 -17.70
C LEU A 8 -31.29 -35.06 -17.94
N SER A 9 -31.40 -34.31 -16.85
CA SER A 9 -31.43 -32.85 -16.90
C SER A 9 -30.00 -32.37 -17.14
N LEU A 10 -29.67 -32.06 -18.39
CA LEU A 10 -28.43 -31.39 -18.73
C LEU A 10 -28.48 -29.96 -18.22
N ILE A 11 -27.58 -29.62 -17.30
CA ILE A 11 -27.41 -28.25 -16.78
C ILE A 11 -26.18 -27.65 -17.44
N LEU A 12 -26.38 -26.57 -18.21
CA LEU A 12 -25.30 -25.86 -18.89
C LEU A 12 -24.80 -24.70 -18.03
N PHE A 13 -23.48 -24.52 -18.03
CA PHE A 13 -22.80 -23.39 -17.38
C PHE A 13 -22.12 -22.53 -18.46
N PRO A 14 -22.90 -21.71 -19.20
CA PRO A 14 -22.34 -20.86 -20.25
C PRO A 14 -21.36 -19.85 -19.66
N GLY A 15 -20.23 -19.67 -20.35
CA GLY A 15 -19.15 -18.75 -19.95
C GLY A 15 -18.24 -19.27 -18.84
N VAL A 16 -18.51 -20.43 -18.26
CA VAL A 16 -17.69 -20.97 -17.17
C VAL A 16 -16.55 -21.81 -17.73
N ARG A 17 -15.32 -21.43 -17.39
CA ARG A 17 -14.13 -22.19 -17.77
C ARG A 17 -14.04 -23.50 -16.97
N SER A 18 -13.45 -24.52 -17.59
CA SER A 18 -13.38 -25.87 -17.01
C SER A 18 -12.56 -25.93 -15.72
N ASP A 19 -11.58 -25.05 -15.53
CA ASP A 19 -10.84 -24.88 -14.29
C ASP A 19 -11.71 -24.27 -13.18
N SER A 20 -12.45 -23.20 -13.48
CA SER A 20 -13.39 -22.60 -12.51
C SER A 20 -14.45 -23.60 -12.06
N PHE A 21 -14.95 -24.41 -12.99
CA PHE A 21 -15.92 -25.47 -12.67
C PHE A 21 -15.32 -26.57 -11.79
N ARG A 22 -14.04 -26.94 -12.00
CA ARG A 22 -13.35 -27.91 -11.12
C ARG A 22 -13.19 -27.38 -9.69
N VAL A 23 -12.90 -26.09 -9.54
CA VAL A 23 -12.85 -25.44 -8.21
C VAL A 23 -14.22 -25.46 -7.55
N LEU A 24 -15.29 -25.15 -8.30
CA LEU A 24 -16.66 -25.27 -7.81
C LEU A 24 -16.98 -26.70 -7.33
N LEU A 25 -16.62 -27.72 -8.11
CA LEU A 25 -16.81 -29.12 -7.70
C LEU A 25 -16.00 -29.46 -6.44
N THR A 26 -14.75 -28.97 -6.35
CA THR A 26 -13.92 -29.20 -5.16
C THR A 26 -14.57 -28.57 -3.93
N TYR A 27 -15.09 -27.35 -4.05
CA TYR A 27 -15.84 -26.70 -3.00
C TYR A 27 -17.08 -27.47 -2.59
N LEU A 28 -17.89 -27.95 -3.55
CA LEU A 28 -19.13 -28.66 -3.24
C LEU A 28 -18.90 -29.98 -2.50
N TYR A 29 -17.76 -30.63 -2.73
CA TYR A 29 -17.46 -31.95 -2.15
C TYR A 29 -16.53 -31.91 -0.94
N TRP A 30 -15.59 -30.95 -0.88
CA TRP A 30 -14.56 -30.84 0.16
C TRP A 30 -14.60 -29.52 0.93
N ASP A 31 -15.50 -28.61 0.57
CA ASP A 31 -15.69 -27.35 1.27
C ASP A 31 -14.43 -26.43 1.27
N ASP A 32 -13.57 -26.62 0.26
CA ASP A 32 -12.30 -25.92 0.01
C ASP A 32 -12.13 -25.59 -1.48
N VAL A 33 -11.32 -24.57 -1.79
CA VAL A 33 -11.03 -24.10 -3.15
C VAL A 33 -9.57 -24.25 -3.55
N GLY A 34 -8.70 -24.70 -2.64
CA GLY A 34 -7.25 -24.74 -2.86
C GLY A 34 -6.63 -23.35 -3.06
N PRO A 35 -5.41 -23.26 -3.62
CA PRO A 35 -4.76 -21.98 -3.93
C PRO A 35 -5.49 -21.26 -5.08
N VAL A 36 -5.75 -19.96 -4.91
CA VAL A 36 -6.43 -19.14 -5.93
C VAL A 36 -5.56 -17.96 -6.33
N LEU A 37 -5.14 -17.93 -7.59
CA LEU A 37 -4.35 -16.83 -8.12
C LEU A 37 -5.21 -15.56 -8.27
N PRO A 38 -4.68 -14.37 -7.91
CA PRO A 38 -5.41 -13.10 -8.09
C PRO A 38 -5.85 -12.85 -9.55
N SER A 39 -5.07 -13.31 -10.53
CA SER A 39 -5.41 -13.20 -11.96
C SER A 39 -6.57 -14.07 -12.43
N ARG A 40 -6.99 -15.06 -11.62
CA ARG A 40 -8.06 -16.01 -11.93
C ARG A 40 -9.26 -15.91 -10.99
N CYS A 41 -9.17 -15.08 -9.95
CA CYS A 41 -10.21 -15.00 -8.94
C CYS A 41 -11.54 -14.44 -9.47
N LEU A 42 -11.52 -13.52 -10.45
CA LEU A 42 -12.74 -12.90 -10.96
C LEU A 42 -13.70 -13.91 -11.60
N ASP A 43 -13.17 -14.86 -12.39
CA ASP A 43 -13.99 -15.95 -12.97
C ASP A 43 -14.68 -16.78 -11.88
N LEU A 44 -14.01 -16.99 -10.74
CA LEU A 44 -14.54 -17.75 -9.61
C LEU A 44 -15.55 -16.94 -8.81
N LEU A 45 -15.29 -15.65 -8.58
CA LEU A 45 -16.18 -14.73 -7.89
C LEU A 45 -17.48 -14.53 -8.68
N GLU A 46 -17.39 -14.33 -10.00
CA GLU A 46 -18.56 -14.26 -10.87
C GLU A 46 -19.41 -15.53 -10.77
N LEU A 47 -18.77 -16.71 -10.86
CA LEU A 47 -19.45 -18.00 -10.74
C LEU A 47 -20.10 -18.18 -9.38
N ALA A 48 -19.39 -17.87 -8.30
CA ALA A 48 -19.88 -18.00 -6.94
C ALA A 48 -21.08 -17.06 -6.68
N ASN A 49 -21.01 -15.82 -7.17
CA ASN A 49 -22.10 -14.87 -7.05
C ASN A 49 -23.33 -15.30 -7.88
N ARG A 50 -23.12 -15.73 -9.13
CA ARG A 50 -24.20 -16.23 -10.01
C ARG A 50 -24.95 -17.43 -9.43
N LEU A 51 -24.26 -18.26 -8.65
CA LEU A 51 -24.85 -19.44 -7.99
C LEU A 51 -25.32 -19.15 -6.55
N CYS A 52 -25.23 -17.90 -6.10
CA CYS A 52 -25.58 -17.49 -4.75
C CYS A 52 -24.85 -18.31 -3.67
N LEU A 53 -23.55 -18.50 -3.82
CA LEU A 53 -22.70 -19.27 -2.91
C LEU A 53 -21.81 -18.33 -2.07
N PRO A 54 -22.33 -17.67 -1.02
CA PRO A 54 -21.56 -16.69 -0.25
C PRO A 54 -20.35 -17.30 0.45
N ARG A 55 -20.46 -18.55 0.93
CA ARG A 55 -19.32 -19.25 1.55
C ARG A 55 -18.18 -19.51 0.55
N LEU A 56 -18.50 -19.77 -0.72
CA LEU A 56 -17.50 -19.90 -1.77
C LEU A 56 -16.79 -18.55 -2.03
N VAL A 57 -17.55 -17.45 -2.07
CA VAL A 57 -16.99 -16.09 -2.17
C VAL A 57 -15.97 -15.85 -1.04
N HIS A 58 -16.36 -16.06 0.22
CA HIS A 58 -15.46 -15.87 1.36
C HIS A 58 -14.19 -16.72 1.30
N LEU A 59 -14.28 -17.97 0.83
CA LEU A 59 -13.10 -18.81 0.64
C LEU A 59 -12.17 -18.25 -0.44
N ILE A 60 -12.73 -17.82 -1.57
CA ILE A 60 -11.95 -17.21 -2.65
C ILE A 60 -11.24 -15.95 -2.14
N GLU A 61 -11.96 -15.06 -1.44
CA GLU A 61 -11.40 -13.85 -0.85
C GLU A 61 -10.21 -14.17 0.06
N LYS A 62 -10.41 -15.10 1.00
CA LYS A 62 -9.37 -15.54 1.92
C LYS A 62 -8.13 -16.02 1.17
N ARG A 63 -8.29 -16.91 0.18
CA ARG A 63 -7.17 -17.47 -0.59
C ARG A 63 -6.45 -16.41 -1.41
N VAL A 64 -7.18 -15.49 -2.01
CA VAL A 64 -6.58 -14.39 -2.78
C VAL A 64 -5.78 -13.47 -1.85
N VAL A 65 -6.29 -13.13 -0.67
CA VAL A 65 -5.56 -12.32 0.31
C VAL A 65 -4.29 -13.06 0.80
N GLU A 66 -4.36 -14.35 1.08
CA GLU A 66 -3.19 -15.17 1.42
C GLU A 66 -2.11 -15.10 0.33
N GLU A 67 -2.52 -15.25 -0.94
CA GLU A 67 -1.61 -15.19 -2.09
C GLU A 67 -1.02 -13.78 -2.29
N LEU A 68 -1.82 -12.73 -2.16
CA LEU A 68 -1.34 -11.34 -2.27
C LEU A 68 -0.31 -11.04 -1.19
N ASN A 69 -0.56 -11.44 0.06
CA ASN A 69 0.42 -11.30 1.13
C ASN A 69 1.73 -12.07 0.85
N ARG A 70 1.63 -13.27 0.25
CA ARG A 70 2.82 -14.01 -0.17
C ARG A 70 3.61 -13.24 -1.24
N VAL A 71 2.92 -12.65 -2.22
CA VAL A 71 3.55 -11.83 -3.27
C VAL A 71 4.27 -10.64 -2.65
N ILE A 72 3.60 -9.87 -1.76
CA ILE A 72 4.21 -8.74 -1.03
C ILE A 72 5.53 -9.15 -0.35
N ASN A 73 5.59 -10.32 0.26
CA ASN A 73 6.77 -10.79 0.97
C ASN A 73 7.90 -11.32 0.06
N SER A 74 7.60 -11.59 -1.21
CA SER A 74 8.52 -12.25 -2.16
C SER A 74 9.05 -11.34 -3.28
N THR A 75 8.30 -10.31 -3.67
CA THR A 75 8.60 -9.44 -4.83
C THR A 75 8.49 -7.97 -4.46
N ASP A 76 8.81 -7.07 -5.39
CA ASP A 76 8.51 -5.65 -5.17
C ASP A 76 6.99 -5.45 -5.01
N ASN A 77 6.59 -4.64 -4.04
CA ASN A 77 5.19 -4.36 -3.69
C ASN A 77 4.39 -3.65 -4.83
N GLY A 78 5.02 -3.37 -5.97
CA GLY A 78 4.42 -2.62 -7.07
C GLY A 78 3.36 -3.41 -7.80
N ASP A 79 3.63 -4.69 -8.04
CA ASP A 79 2.72 -5.60 -8.72
C ASP A 79 1.40 -5.74 -7.95
N VAL A 80 1.47 -5.74 -6.62
CA VAL A 80 0.30 -5.90 -5.74
C VAL A 80 -0.60 -4.67 -5.77
N VAL A 81 -0.03 -3.46 -5.82
CA VAL A 81 -0.79 -2.21 -5.97
C VAL A 81 -1.57 -2.22 -7.28
N GLU A 82 -0.94 -2.62 -8.40
CA GLU A 82 -1.61 -2.71 -9.69
C GLU A 82 -2.69 -3.81 -9.72
N ILE A 83 -2.45 -4.95 -9.08
CA ILE A 83 -3.45 -6.00 -8.93
C ILE A 83 -4.66 -5.48 -8.13
N CYS A 84 -4.44 -4.82 -6.99
CA CYS A 84 -5.51 -4.28 -6.15
C CYS A 84 -6.39 -3.28 -6.91
N LEU A 85 -5.79 -2.39 -7.72
CA LEU A 85 -6.56 -1.44 -8.54
C LEU A 85 -7.48 -2.14 -9.54
N ARG A 86 -7.00 -3.21 -10.18
CA ARG A 86 -7.80 -3.98 -11.15
C ARG A 86 -8.88 -4.82 -10.48
N LEU A 87 -8.67 -5.24 -9.23
CA LEU A 87 -9.62 -6.07 -8.50
C LEU A 87 -10.71 -5.27 -7.78
N LEU A 88 -10.43 -4.02 -7.36
CA LEU A 88 -11.28 -3.27 -6.44
C LEU A 88 -12.76 -3.21 -6.86
N GLU A 89 -13.05 -2.80 -8.09
CA GLU A 89 -14.43 -2.65 -8.56
C GLU A 89 -15.09 -3.98 -8.92
N PRO A 90 -14.41 -4.92 -9.63
CA PRO A 90 -14.95 -6.25 -9.84
C PRO A 90 -15.28 -6.99 -8.54
N CYS A 91 -14.47 -6.82 -7.48
CA CYS A 91 -14.77 -7.45 -6.19
C CYS A 91 -16.07 -6.92 -5.59
N LYS A 92 -16.28 -5.60 -5.59
CA LYS A 92 -17.54 -4.99 -5.16
C LYS A 92 -18.72 -5.48 -6.00
N LEU A 93 -18.55 -5.59 -7.32
CA LEU A 93 -19.59 -6.06 -8.24
C LEU A 93 -19.99 -7.52 -7.96
N HIS A 94 -19.04 -8.36 -7.56
CA HIS A 94 -19.26 -9.79 -7.29
C HIS A 94 -19.45 -10.10 -5.80
N ASN A 95 -19.78 -9.10 -4.98
CA ASN A 95 -20.06 -9.25 -3.55
C ASN A 95 -18.89 -9.85 -2.74
N ALA A 96 -17.65 -9.59 -3.18
CA ALA A 96 -16.42 -9.94 -2.49
C ALA A 96 -15.96 -8.74 -1.63
N ASP A 97 -16.73 -8.45 -0.58
CA ASP A 97 -16.56 -7.25 0.24
C ASP A 97 -15.26 -7.26 1.06
N GLN A 98 -14.85 -8.40 1.60
CA GLN A 98 -13.63 -8.52 2.40
C GLN A 98 -12.38 -8.29 1.54
N LEU A 99 -12.36 -8.83 0.32
CA LEU A 99 -11.27 -8.63 -0.62
C LEU A 99 -11.26 -7.19 -1.14
N ALA A 100 -12.43 -6.60 -1.42
CA ALA A 100 -12.54 -5.20 -1.81
C ALA A 100 -12.00 -4.26 -0.72
N ASP A 101 -12.39 -4.49 0.53
CA ASP A 101 -11.91 -3.73 1.70
C ASP A 101 -10.40 -3.90 1.89
N TRP A 102 -9.89 -5.13 1.74
CA TRP A 102 -8.46 -5.39 1.80
C TRP A 102 -7.70 -4.64 0.70
N CYS A 103 -8.18 -4.68 -0.55
CA CYS A 103 -7.59 -3.92 -1.65
C CYS A 103 -7.62 -2.42 -1.36
N MET A 104 -8.74 -1.87 -0.88
CA MET A 104 -8.87 -0.46 -0.55
C MET A 104 -7.85 -0.03 0.52
N ASN A 105 -7.72 -0.82 1.59
CA ASN A 105 -6.76 -0.56 2.67
C ASN A 105 -5.31 -0.63 2.18
N HIS A 106 -4.98 -1.63 1.36
CA HIS A 106 -3.65 -1.76 0.78
C HIS A 106 -3.32 -0.57 -0.14
N LEU A 107 -4.29 -0.07 -0.91
CA LEU A 107 -4.11 1.11 -1.75
C LEU A 107 -3.96 2.40 -0.94
N CYS A 108 -4.73 2.58 0.14
CA CYS A 108 -4.60 3.74 1.04
C CYS A 108 -3.22 3.81 1.68
N THR A 109 -2.72 2.66 2.17
CA THR A 109 -1.39 2.57 2.81
C THR A 109 -0.23 2.77 1.84
N ASN A 110 -0.45 2.49 0.56
CA ASN A 110 0.54 2.61 -0.52
C ASN A 110 0.22 3.73 -1.52
N TYR A 111 -0.54 4.74 -1.10
CA TYR A 111 -1.08 5.79 -1.98
C TYR A 111 0.00 6.52 -2.79
N ASN A 112 1.15 6.81 -2.18
CA ASN A 112 2.26 7.46 -2.88
C ASN A 112 2.83 6.60 -4.02
N LYS A 113 2.90 5.28 -3.83
CA LYS A 113 3.37 4.34 -4.86
C LYS A 113 2.35 4.23 -5.99
N LEU A 114 1.08 4.13 -5.62
CA LEU A 114 -0.08 4.17 -6.51
C LEU A 114 -0.04 5.39 -7.46
N CYS A 115 0.14 6.61 -6.93
CA CYS A 115 0.20 7.82 -7.75
C CYS A 115 1.37 7.84 -8.76
N LYS A 116 2.50 7.21 -8.41
CA LYS A 116 3.69 7.16 -9.26
C LYS A 116 3.58 6.09 -10.35
N MET A 117 3.10 4.90 -10.00
CA MET A 117 3.06 3.76 -10.92
C MET A 117 1.87 3.80 -11.87
N SER A 118 0.66 4.09 -11.36
CA SER A 118 -0.57 3.84 -12.12
C SER A 118 -1.56 5.03 -12.06
N PRO A 119 -1.14 6.28 -12.34
CA PRO A 119 -2.02 7.44 -12.25
C PRO A 119 -3.20 7.40 -13.21
N LYS A 120 -3.08 6.69 -14.34
CA LYS A 120 -4.19 6.51 -15.30
C LYS A 120 -5.27 5.59 -14.74
N LEU A 121 -4.88 4.48 -14.13
CA LEU A 121 -5.79 3.49 -13.57
C LEU A 121 -6.49 4.02 -12.31
N LEU A 122 -5.79 4.82 -11.51
CA LEU A 122 -6.41 5.55 -10.39
C LEU A 122 -7.56 6.46 -10.87
N ARG A 123 -7.36 7.21 -11.95
CA ARG A 123 -8.37 8.13 -12.50
C ARG A 123 -9.53 7.42 -13.19
N SER A 124 -9.40 6.15 -13.55
CA SER A 124 -10.49 5.37 -14.15
C SER A 124 -11.41 4.73 -13.12
N LEU A 125 -11.05 4.73 -11.83
CA LEU A 125 -11.92 4.25 -10.77
C LEU A 125 -13.15 5.15 -10.63
N HIS A 126 -14.21 4.63 -10.02
CA HIS A 126 -15.39 5.38 -9.61
C HIS A 126 -14.99 6.59 -8.74
N PRO A 127 -15.62 7.78 -8.92
CA PRO A 127 -15.31 8.98 -8.16
C PRO A 127 -15.25 8.76 -6.64
N ASP A 128 -16.21 8.04 -6.07
CA ASP A 128 -16.25 7.73 -4.63
C ASP A 128 -15.02 6.94 -4.16
N ASN A 129 -14.50 6.03 -4.99
CA ASN A 129 -13.27 5.30 -4.68
C ASN A 129 -12.05 6.24 -4.72
N GLN A 130 -12.00 7.18 -5.66
CA GLN A 130 -10.92 8.15 -5.77
C GLN A 130 -10.91 9.11 -4.58
N GLU A 131 -12.08 9.59 -4.18
CA GLU A 131 -12.27 10.45 -3.02
C GLU A 131 -11.85 9.73 -1.74
N TYR A 132 -12.35 8.50 -1.54
CA TYR A 132 -11.99 7.69 -0.38
C TYR A 132 -10.48 7.47 -0.27
N LEU A 133 -9.81 7.10 -1.36
CA LEU A 133 -8.35 6.92 -1.40
C LEU A 133 -7.60 8.21 -1.07
N THR A 134 -8.09 9.36 -1.54
CA THR A 134 -7.45 10.66 -1.31
C THR A 134 -7.60 11.10 0.15
N GLU A 135 -8.76 10.87 0.74
CA GLU A 135 -9.07 11.20 2.13
C GLU A 135 -8.30 10.31 3.11
N HIS A 136 -8.29 8.99 2.87
CA HIS A 136 -7.72 7.99 3.78
C HIS A 136 -6.27 7.61 3.47
N ARG A 137 -5.59 8.40 2.63
CA ARG A 137 -4.20 8.12 2.23
C ARG A 137 -3.23 8.14 3.40
N TRP A 138 -2.23 7.27 3.32
CA TRP A 138 -1.08 7.27 4.20
C TRP A 138 0.21 7.64 3.43
N PRO A 139 1.06 8.53 3.98
CA PRO A 139 0.84 9.33 5.18
C PRO A 139 -0.26 10.40 4.99
N PRO A 140 -0.98 10.80 6.06
CA PRO A 140 -2.00 11.84 5.99
C PRO A 140 -1.44 13.20 5.54
N VAL A 141 -2.30 14.05 4.95
CA VAL A 141 -1.87 15.35 4.40
C VAL A 141 -1.27 16.26 5.47
N TRP A 142 -1.86 16.31 6.66
CA TRP A 142 -1.39 17.15 7.75
C TRP A 142 0.01 16.75 8.18
N TYR A 143 0.31 15.45 8.24
CA TYR A 143 1.62 14.93 8.63
C TYR A 143 2.69 15.36 7.63
N LEU A 144 2.39 15.27 6.33
CA LEU A 144 3.32 15.70 5.29
C LEU A 144 3.64 17.20 5.42
N LYS A 145 2.63 18.04 5.71
CA LYS A 145 2.83 19.48 5.94
C LYS A 145 3.71 19.76 7.17
N ASP A 146 3.46 19.07 8.27
CA ASP A 146 4.24 19.23 9.50
C ASP A 146 5.67 18.73 9.32
N PHE A 147 5.86 17.64 8.59
CA PHE A 147 7.16 17.11 8.22
C PHE A 147 7.96 18.08 7.34
N ASP A 148 7.33 18.64 6.31
CA ASP A 148 7.96 19.65 5.43
C ASP A 148 8.36 20.91 6.23
N TYR A 149 7.53 21.32 7.19
CA TYR A 149 7.85 22.43 8.09
C TYR A 149 9.05 22.13 8.98
N TYR A 150 9.07 20.95 9.60
CA TYR A 150 10.18 20.50 10.44
C TYR A 150 11.50 20.44 9.65
N ASP A 151 11.49 19.84 8.45
CA ASP A 151 12.67 19.67 7.61
C ASP A 151 13.27 21.04 7.20
N LYS A 152 12.39 22.00 6.92
CA LYS A 152 12.78 23.40 6.66
C LYS A 152 13.45 24.03 7.89
N CYS A 153 12.85 23.94 9.07
CA CYS A 153 13.43 24.49 10.30
C CYS A 153 14.77 23.83 10.67
N ALA A 154 14.88 22.51 10.47
CA ALA A 154 16.12 21.77 10.69
C ALA A 154 17.23 22.24 9.73
N SER A 155 16.91 22.41 8.45
CA SER A 155 17.83 22.93 7.43
C SER A 155 18.28 24.38 7.71
N GLU A 156 17.36 25.23 8.18
CA GLU A 156 17.67 26.60 8.60
C GLU A 156 18.65 26.63 9.78
N ARG A 157 18.43 25.77 10.79
CA ARG A 157 19.32 25.61 11.95
C ARG A 157 20.71 25.14 11.53
N GLU A 158 20.81 24.12 10.67
CA GLU A 158 22.10 23.62 10.18
C GLU A 158 22.88 24.73 9.42
N ARG A 159 22.16 25.56 8.66
CA ARG A 159 22.74 26.71 7.95
C ARG A 159 23.28 27.76 8.90
N GLU A 160 22.53 28.10 9.96
CA GLU A 160 22.96 29.04 10.99
C GLU A 160 24.19 28.54 11.74
N GLU A 161 24.20 27.27 12.15
CA GLU A 161 25.35 26.63 12.81
C GLU A 161 26.60 26.70 11.91
N ARG A 162 26.48 26.35 10.62
CA ARG A 162 27.57 26.44 9.65
C ARG A 162 28.10 27.88 9.50
N MET A 163 27.22 28.89 9.57
CA MET A 163 27.63 30.30 9.54
C MET A 163 28.34 30.74 10.83
N VAL A 164 27.92 30.25 11.99
CA VAL A 164 28.58 30.50 13.28
C VAL A 164 29.99 29.91 13.29
N PHE A 165 30.16 28.66 12.84
CA PHE A 165 31.49 28.04 12.70
C PHE A 165 32.39 28.80 11.72
N LYS A 166 31.84 29.34 10.62
CA LYS A 166 32.61 30.12 9.64
C LYS A 166 33.02 31.50 10.18
N ARG A 167 32.22 32.12 11.05
CA ARG A 167 32.56 33.39 11.73
C ARG A 167 33.56 33.19 12.88
N GLY A 168 33.52 32.04 13.56
CA GLY A 168 34.50 31.66 14.60
C GLY A 168 35.91 31.43 14.07
N SER A 169 36.07 31.09 12.78
CA SER A 169 37.39 30.90 12.15
C SER A 169 38.07 32.20 11.69
N GLY A 170 37.41 33.37 11.77
CA GLY A 170 37.89 34.62 11.18
C GLY A 170 38.14 35.79 12.14
N SER A 171 37.89 35.64 13.45
CA SER A 171 38.08 36.74 14.41
C SER A 171 38.17 36.23 15.85
N GLY A 172 39.17 35.40 16.14
CA GLY A 172 39.55 35.04 17.51
C GLY A 172 40.53 36.04 18.12
N GLY A 173 40.18 37.33 18.15
CA GLY A 173 40.92 38.31 18.96
C GLY A 173 40.59 38.07 20.44
N CYS A 174 41.53 37.51 21.21
CA CYS A 174 41.38 37.42 22.66
C CYS A 174 41.24 38.83 23.25
N LEU A 175 40.06 39.18 23.75
CA LEU A 175 39.90 40.25 24.72
C LEU A 175 40.33 39.72 26.08
N CYS A 176 41.62 39.47 26.20
CA CYS A 176 42.28 39.10 27.44
C CYS A 176 42.25 40.35 28.35
N PHE A 177 41.26 40.39 29.25
CA PHE A 177 41.30 41.20 30.46
C PHE A 177 42.53 40.76 31.29
N GLY A 178 43.61 41.53 31.22
CA GLY A 178 44.80 41.38 32.06
C GLY A 178 45.16 42.73 32.65
N GLY A 179 44.78 42.92 33.92
CA GLY A 179 44.91 44.17 34.63
C GLY A 179 46.35 44.66 34.81
N ARG A 180 46.43 45.98 34.93
CA ARG A 180 47.52 46.83 35.44
C ARG A 180 48.56 46.13 36.34
N GLY A 181 49.85 46.36 36.05
CA GLY A 181 50.96 46.09 36.95
C GLY A 181 52.25 46.83 36.54
N SER A 182 52.46 48.00 37.17
CA SER A 182 53.74 48.64 37.55
C SER A 182 54.93 48.75 36.58
N GLU A 183 55.25 50.02 36.27
CA GLU A 183 56.57 50.68 36.19
C GLU A 183 57.86 49.84 36.29
N GLN A 184 58.64 49.85 35.18
CA GLN A 184 60.08 50.23 34.98
C GLN A 184 61.18 49.96 36.06
N PRO A 185 62.50 50.00 35.71
CA PRO A 185 63.20 49.73 34.44
C PRO A 185 64.55 48.95 34.59
N LEU A 186 65.16 48.60 33.44
CA LEU A 186 66.59 48.51 33.07
C LEU A 186 67.66 47.97 34.07
N VAL A 187 68.52 47.03 33.61
CA VAL A 187 69.98 47.21 33.38
C VAL A 187 70.65 45.94 32.80
N SER A 188 71.31 46.15 31.66
CA SER A 188 72.60 45.66 31.14
C SER A 188 73.20 44.27 31.44
N SER A 189 73.56 43.62 30.32
CA SER A 189 74.68 42.72 29.98
C SER A 189 75.75 42.36 31.02
N ALA A 190 76.05 41.05 31.13
CA ALA A 190 77.31 40.40 30.71
C ALA A 190 77.19 38.88 30.86
#